data_AF-A0A380WNY5-F1
#
_entry.id   AF-A0A380WNY5-F1
#
_cell.length_a   1.000
_cell.length_b   1.000
_cell.length_c   1.000
_cell.angle_alpha   90.00
_cell.angle_beta   90.00
_cell.angle_gamma   90.00
#
_symmetry.space_group_name_H-M   'P 1'
#
loop_
_entity.id
_entity.type
_entity.pdbx_description
1 polymer ?
#
loop_
_entity_poly.entity_id
_entity_poly.type
_entity_poly.pdbx_seq_one_letter_code
_entity_poly.pdbx_strand_id
1 'polypeptide(L)'
;MTQFGRALSELNIEILCANSSQAKGRVERVNRTLQDRLVKELRLAGISDIALANAFLPAFTADFNEKFAKVPARPDNLHRVLNVAPDRLRDVLCKREQRHVGQQLSFSYERKQIMLEKNELSCELVGKYVDIYEFADAHVDVRWKACSLPYTVFDKEQRITHTAITENKRLGEVLSWIKAQQDEARPAPKIKTNSEQIGYKKRGRKPGKRTDFMNDPTVIAHRQRALARSASGE
;
A
#
# COMPACT_ATOMS: atom_id res chain seq x y z
N MET A 1 11.83 -2.84 -11.83
CA MET A 1 11.34 -2.25 -13.10
C MET A 1 10.39 -1.12 -12.77
N THR A 2 10.48 0.04 -13.42
CA THR A 2 9.60 1.20 -13.15
C THR A 2 8.23 1.01 -13.81
N GLN A 3 7.21 1.78 -13.39
CA GLN A 3 5.87 1.76 -14.02
C GLN A 3 5.95 2.04 -15.52
N PHE A 4 6.72 3.06 -15.89
CA PHE A 4 6.95 3.45 -17.27
C PHE A 4 7.66 2.35 -18.08
N GLY A 5 8.73 1.76 -17.52
CA GLY A 5 9.44 0.67 -18.18
C GLY A 5 8.58 -0.57 -18.41
N ARG A 6 7.73 -0.92 -17.45
CA ARG A 6 6.75 -1.99 -17.58
C ARG A 6 5.79 -1.73 -18.74
N ALA A 7 5.17 -0.55 -18.77
CA ALA A 7 4.21 -0.18 -19.82
C ALA A 7 4.85 -0.24 -21.22
N LEU A 8 6.05 0.29 -21.40
CA LEU A 8 6.73 0.25 -22.68
C LEU A 8 7.10 -1.18 -23.11
N SER A 9 7.58 -2.01 -22.18
CA SER A 9 7.85 -3.42 -22.46
C SER A 9 6.60 -4.17 -22.92
N GLU A 10 5.44 -3.94 -22.29
CA GLU A 10 4.16 -4.55 -22.68
C GLU A 10 3.66 -4.08 -24.05
N LEU A 11 4.00 -2.85 -24.45
CA LEU A 11 3.73 -2.32 -25.79
C LEU A 11 4.79 -2.72 -26.83
N ASN A 12 5.79 -3.51 -26.43
CA ASN A 12 6.95 -3.86 -27.26
C ASN A 12 7.67 -2.61 -27.80
N ILE A 13 7.85 -1.62 -26.92
CA ILE A 13 8.58 -0.38 -27.17
C ILE A 13 9.90 -0.45 -26.39
N GLU A 14 11.01 -0.40 -27.12
CA GLU A 14 12.34 -0.34 -26.53
C GLU A 14 12.67 1.08 -26.08
N ILE A 15 13.21 1.21 -24.86
CA ILE A 15 13.68 2.50 -24.34
C ILE A 15 15.08 2.75 -24.85
N LEU A 16 15.21 3.69 -25.78
CA LEU A 16 16.50 4.19 -26.22
C LEU A 16 16.87 5.42 -25.38
N CYS A 17 17.76 5.24 -24.42
CA CYS A 17 18.31 6.36 -23.65
C CYS A 17 19.16 7.26 -24.57
N ALA A 18 18.99 8.58 -24.45
CA ALA A 18 19.79 9.56 -25.17
C ALA A 18 21.23 9.57 -24.63
N ASN A 19 22.05 8.63 -25.07
CA ASN A 19 23.43 8.44 -24.61
C ASN A 19 24.42 9.43 -25.26
N SER A 20 23.96 10.30 -26.18
CA SER A 20 24.77 11.34 -26.80
C SER A 20 24.40 12.74 -26.31
N SER A 21 25.41 13.60 -26.20
CA SER A 21 25.23 15.01 -25.83
C SER A 21 24.42 15.78 -26.87
N GLN A 22 24.46 15.38 -28.15
CA GLN A 22 23.68 16.01 -29.22
C GLN A 22 22.18 15.74 -29.07
N ALA A 23 21.79 14.51 -28.75
CA ALA A 23 20.38 14.16 -28.55
C ALA A 23 19.85 14.81 -27.26
N LYS A 24 20.58 14.64 -26.16
CA LYS A 24 20.20 15.20 -24.85
C LYS A 24 20.18 16.74 -24.85
N GLY A 25 21.21 17.37 -25.42
CA GLY A 25 21.33 18.82 -25.48
C GLY A 25 20.31 19.51 -26.41
N ARG A 26 19.69 18.80 -27.36
CA ARG A 26 18.55 19.32 -28.13
C ARG A 26 17.29 19.36 -27.28
N VAL A 27 17.00 18.26 -26.57
CA VAL A 27 15.85 18.15 -25.66
C VAL A 27 15.95 19.18 -24.53
N GLU A 28 17.11 19.30 -23.89
CA GLU A 28 17.33 20.24 -22.79
C GLU A 28 17.13 21.71 -23.22
N ARG A 29 17.55 22.08 -24.44
CA ARG A 29 17.33 23.45 -24.94
C ARG A 29 15.85 23.77 -25.12
N VAL A 30 15.08 22.85 -25.71
CA VAL A 30 13.64 23.02 -25.87
C VAL A 30 12.95 23.08 -24.51
N ASN A 31 13.29 22.17 -23.60
CA ASN A 31 12.73 22.15 -22.25
C ASN A 31 13.01 23.45 -21.49
N ARG A 32 14.23 23.99 -21.60
CA ARG A 32 14.57 25.28 -20.98
C ARG A 32 13.71 26.42 -21.55
N THR A 33 13.51 26.46 -22.86
CA THR A 33 12.64 27.47 -23.50
C THR A 33 11.19 27.32 -23.05
N LEU A 34 10.66 26.10 -23.00
CA LEU A 34 9.29 25.85 -22.56
C LEU A 34 9.10 26.20 -21.08
N GLN A 35 10.00 25.77 -20.20
CA GLN A 35 9.92 26.03 -18.76
C GLN A 35 10.01 27.52 -18.40
N ASP A 36 10.71 28.33 -19.19
CA ASP A 36 10.74 29.78 -19.01
C ASP A 36 9.51 30.46 -19.65
N ARG A 37 9.26 30.17 -20.93
CA ARG A 37 8.30 30.93 -21.72
C ARG A 37 6.85 30.56 -21.41
N LEU A 38 6.52 29.27 -21.29
CA LEU A 38 5.15 28.84 -20.97
C LEU A 38 4.69 29.44 -19.64
N VAL A 39 5.56 29.46 -18.63
CA VAL A 39 5.24 30.03 -17.31
C VAL A 39 4.96 31.54 -17.42
N LYS A 40 5.71 32.26 -18.25
CA LYS A 40 5.50 33.70 -18.49
C LYS A 40 4.21 33.98 -19.24
N GLU A 41 3.92 33.21 -20.29
CA GLU A 41 2.69 33.36 -21.09
C GLU A 41 1.44 33.05 -20.24
N LEU A 42 1.47 31.98 -19.43
CA LEU A 42 0.40 31.69 -18.48
C LEU A 42 0.17 32.84 -17.50
N ARG A 43 1.25 33.46 -17.00
CA ARG A 43 1.17 34.62 -16.10
C ARG A 43 0.61 35.86 -16.80
N LEU A 44 1.01 36.14 -18.04
CA LEU A 44 0.49 37.26 -18.83
C LEU A 44 -1.00 37.08 -19.15
N ALA A 45 -1.44 35.84 -19.36
CA ALA A 45 -2.85 35.49 -19.53
C ALA A 45 -3.65 35.45 -18.21
N GLY A 46 -3.01 35.69 -17.06
CA GLY A 46 -3.66 35.66 -15.74
C GLY A 46 -4.15 34.27 -15.33
N ILE A 47 -3.58 33.20 -15.88
CA ILE A 47 -4.03 31.82 -15.64
C ILE A 47 -3.40 31.27 -14.36
N SER A 48 -4.25 30.85 -13.42
CA SER A 48 -3.85 30.22 -12.16
C SER A 48 -4.53 28.88 -11.88
N ASP A 49 -5.26 28.34 -12.86
CA ASP A 49 -6.03 27.10 -12.76
C ASP A 49 -5.65 26.09 -13.86
N ILE A 50 -5.73 24.80 -13.55
CA ILE A 50 -5.32 23.73 -14.46
C ILE A 50 -6.25 23.58 -15.67
N ALA A 51 -7.56 23.81 -15.51
CA ALA A 51 -8.50 23.71 -16.62
C ALA A 51 -8.26 24.84 -17.62
N LEU A 52 -8.06 26.08 -17.14
CA LEU A 52 -7.69 27.21 -17.98
C LEU A 52 -6.32 27.01 -18.66
N ALA A 53 -5.34 26.47 -17.94
CA ALA A 53 -4.04 26.14 -18.53
C ALA A 53 -4.18 25.11 -19.67
N ASN A 54 -4.94 24.03 -19.45
CA ASN A 54 -5.20 23.02 -20.47
C ASN A 54 -5.91 23.60 -21.71
N ALA A 55 -6.84 24.52 -21.52
CA ALA A 55 -7.52 25.23 -22.62
C ALA A 55 -6.57 26.17 -23.40
N PHE A 56 -5.55 26.72 -22.73
CA PHE A 56 -4.55 27.61 -23.33
C PHE A 56 -3.47 26.88 -24.15
N LEU A 57 -3.10 25.66 -23.75
CA LEU A 57 -1.99 24.90 -24.36
C LEU A 57 -2.07 24.72 -25.89
N PRO A 58 -3.23 24.47 -26.52
CA PRO A 58 -3.32 24.34 -27.98
C PRO A 58 -2.90 25.62 -28.71
N ALA A 59 -3.38 26.78 -28.26
CA ALA A 59 -3.03 28.07 -28.86
C ALA A 59 -1.53 28.37 -28.68
N PHE A 60 -1.01 28.20 -27.45
CA PHE A 60 0.43 28.36 -27.19
C PHE A 60 1.29 27.44 -28.07
N THR A 61 0.85 26.19 -28.28
CA THR A 61 1.59 25.22 -29.09
C THR A 61 1.60 25.62 -30.56
N ALA A 62 0.50 26.18 -31.09
CA ALA A 62 0.46 26.73 -32.44
C ALA A 62 1.46 27.88 -32.60
N ASP A 63 1.42 28.90 -31.73
CA ASP A 63 2.30 30.06 -31.77
C ASP A 63 3.78 29.67 -31.57
N PHE A 64 4.03 28.69 -30.70
CA PHE A 64 5.36 28.17 -30.44
C PHE A 64 5.91 27.44 -31.68
N ASN A 65 5.09 26.59 -32.31
CA ASN A 65 5.50 25.85 -33.49
C ASN A 65 5.70 26.76 -34.70
N GLU A 66 4.90 27.82 -34.86
CA GLU A 66 5.11 28.82 -35.92
C GLU A 66 6.53 29.45 -35.84
N LYS A 67 7.00 29.71 -34.63
CA LYS A 67 8.30 30.36 -34.39
C LYS A 67 9.48 29.38 -34.40
N PHE A 68 9.28 28.15 -33.94
CA PHE A 68 10.38 27.24 -33.60
C PHE A 68 10.35 25.89 -34.30
N ALA A 69 9.23 25.47 -34.89
CA ALA A 69 9.18 24.20 -35.59
C ALA A 69 10.07 24.24 -36.83
N LYS A 70 10.70 23.10 -37.11
CA LYS A 70 11.46 22.91 -38.35
C LYS A 70 10.72 21.91 -39.21
N VAL A 71 10.61 22.22 -40.50
CA VAL A 71 10.06 21.29 -41.48
C VAL A 71 10.91 20.02 -41.47
N PRO A 72 10.30 18.83 -41.36
CA PRO A 72 11.05 17.58 -41.38
C PRO A 72 11.71 17.41 -42.75
N ALA A 73 12.94 16.88 -42.78
CA ALA A 73 13.65 16.61 -44.02
C ALA A 73 12.95 15.55 -44.89
N ARG A 74 12.17 14.66 -44.26
CA ARG A 74 11.33 13.66 -44.91
C ARG A 74 9.93 13.73 -44.28
N PRO A 75 8.88 14.03 -45.06
CA PRO A 75 7.52 14.19 -44.53
C PRO A 75 6.81 12.85 -44.28
N ASP A 76 7.42 11.73 -44.66
CA ASP A 76 6.82 10.40 -44.55
C ASP A 76 6.49 10.05 -43.11
N ASN A 77 5.25 9.60 -42.87
CA ASN A 77 4.86 9.07 -41.57
C ASN A 77 5.44 7.65 -41.40
N LEU A 78 6.50 7.53 -40.59
CA LEU A 78 7.15 6.27 -40.27
C LEU A 78 6.64 5.63 -38.97
N HIS A 79 5.55 6.14 -38.39
CA HIS A 79 5.01 5.58 -37.16
C HIS A 79 4.37 4.22 -37.42
N ARG A 80 4.65 3.26 -36.53
CA ARG A 80 4.00 1.95 -36.55
C ARG A 80 2.54 2.09 -36.10
N VAL A 81 1.61 1.50 -36.85
CA VAL A 81 0.21 1.40 -36.44
C VAL A 81 0.10 0.58 -35.15
N LEU A 82 -0.69 1.08 -34.20
CA LEU A 82 -0.91 0.40 -32.94
C LEU A 82 -1.80 -0.83 -33.16
N ASN A 83 -1.24 -2.03 -32.99
CA ASN A 83 -1.96 -3.30 -33.09
C ASN A 83 -2.46 -3.78 -31.72
N VAL A 84 -2.95 -2.87 -30.88
CA VAL A 84 -3.41 -3.16 -29.52
C VAL A 84 -4.85 -2.67 -29.40
N ALA A 85 -5.74 -3.52 -28.86
CA ALA A 85 -7.12 -3.15 -28.60
C ALA A 85 -7.18 -1.93 -27.65
N PRO A 86 -8.11 -0.98 -27.86
CA PRO A 86 -8.20 0.23 -27.03
C PRO A 86 -8.29 -0.06 -25.52
N ASP A 87 -9.02 -1.11 -25.13
CA ASP A 87 -9.19 -1.47 -23.72
C ASP A 87 -7.89 -1.97 -23.10
N ARG A 88 -7.04 -2.64 -23.88
CA ARG A 88 -5.74 -3.14 -23.42
C ARG A 88 -4.76 -2.02 -23.15
N LEU A 89 -4.86 -0.87 -23.84
CA LEU A 89 -4.02 0.29 -23.54
C LEU A 89 -4.25 0.82 -22.13
N ARG A 90 -5.50 0.84 -21.65
CA ARG A 90 -5.84 1.30 -20.30
C ARG A 90 -5.16 0.43 -19.25
N ASP A 91 -5.22 -0.89 -19.42
CA ASP A 91 -4.55 -1.85 -18.54
C ASP A 91 -3.02 -1.72 -18.57
N VAL A 92 -2.44 -1.44 -19.74
CA VAL A 92 -0.98 -1.30 -19.89
C VAL A 92 -0.46 0.02 -19.34
N LEU A 93 -1.22 1.11 -19.43
CA LEU A 93 -0.80 2.46 -19.02
C LEU A 93 -1.20 2.81 -17.57
N CYS A 94 -2.04 2.00 -16.92
CA CYS A 94 -2.39 2.20 -15.51
C CYS A 94 -1.20 1.95 -14.57
N LYS A 95 -1.24 2.52 -13.36
CA LYS A 95 -0.24 2.24 -12.33
C LYS A 95 -0.52 0.84 -11.77
N ARG A 96 0.49 -0.05 -11.79
CA ARG A 96 0.34 -1.41 -11.23
C ARG A 96 1.27 -1.67 -10.07
N GLU A 97 0.73 -2.13 -8.96
CA GLU A 97 1.51 -2.43 -7.78
C GLU A 97 1.12 -3.78 -7.20
N GLN A 98 2.08 -4.50 -6.63
CA GLN A 98 1.79 -5.73 -5.91
C GLN A 98 1.61 -5.46 -4.43
N ARG A 99 0.54 -6.03 -3.85
CA ARG A 99 0.28 -5.96 -2.41
C ARG A 99 0.11 -7.36 -1.83
N HIS A 100 0.71 -7.55 -0.66
CA HIS A 100 0.61 -8.78 0.11
C HIS A 100 -0.73 -8.83 0.85
N VAL A 101 -1.48 -9.91 0.69
CA VAL A 101 -2.77 -10.14 1.34
C VAL A 101 -2.57 -10.71 2.75
N GLY A 102 -3.06 -9.99 3.77
CA GLY A 102 -3.00 -10.44 5.16
C GLY A 102 -3.98 -11.57 5.49
N GLN A 103 -3.87 -12.09 6.72
CA GLN A 103 -4.75 -13.15 7.26
C GLN A 103 -6.25 -12.79 7.25
N GLN A 104 -6.56 -11.49 7.31
CA GLN A 104 -7.93 -10.98 7.27
C GLN A 104 -8.39 -10.62 5.84
N LEU A 105 -7.73 -11.17 4.81
CA LEU A 105 -8.01 -10.85 3.40
C LEU A 105 -7.94 -9.36 3.09
N SER A 106 -7.06 -8.64 3.79
CA SER A 106 -6.95 -7.20 3.66
C SER A 106 -5.52 -6.74 3.51
N PHE A 107 -5.36 -5.58 2.88
CA PHE A 107 -4.08 -4.92 2.64
C PHE A 107 -4.28 -3.40 2.56
N SER A 108 -3.21 -2.63 2.72
CA SER A 108 -3.27 -1.17 2.63
C SER A 108 -2.78 -0.67 1.28
N TYR A 109 -3.48 0.31 0.72
CA TYR A 109 -3.14 0.98 -0.53
C TYR A 109 -3.60 2.45 -0.47
N GLU A 110 -2.71 3.39 -0.82
CA GLU A 110 -2.99 4.85 -0.80
C GLU A 110 -3.76 5.30 0.46
N ARG A 111 -3.26 4.90 1.65
CA ARG A 111 -3.84 5.14 2.99
C ARG A 111 -5.22 4.53 3.26
N LYS A 112 -5.82 3.86 2.28
CA LYS A 112 -7.04 3.08 2.43
C LYS A 112 -6.69 1.65 2.86
N GLN A 113 -7.62 1.00 3.54
CA GLN A 113 -7.58 -0.45 3.75
C GLN A 113 -8.52 -1.09 2.71
N ILE A 114 -8.00 -1.97 1.86
CA ILE A 114 -8.79 -2.75 0.93
C ILE A 114 -9.00 -4.12 1.56
N MET A 115 -10.25 -4.59 1.56
CA MET A 115 -10.66 -5.89 2.09
C MET A 115 -11.31 -6.70 0.96
N LEU A 116 -10.68 -7.79 0.56
CA LEU A 116 -11.23 -8.69 -0.44
C LEU A 116 -12.49 -9.35 0.12
N GLU A 117 -13.52 -9.48 -0.71
CA GLU A 117 -14.69 -10.27 -0.33
C GLU A 117 -14.31 -11.74 -0.17
N LYS A 118 -14.90 -12.38 0.83
CA LYS A 118 -14.61 -13.76 1.15
C LYS A 118 -15.31 -14.68 0.16
N ASN A 119 -14.53 -15.27 -0.74
CA ASN A 119 -14.93 -16.34 -1.65
C ASN A 119 -13.83 -17.43 -1.68
N GLU A 120 -14.07 -18.53 -2.38
CA GLU A 120 -13.11 -19.66 -2.46
C GLU A 120 -11.73 -19.21 -2.93
N LEU A 121 -11.67 -18.37 -3.96
CA LEU A 121 -10.43 -17.83 -4.51
C LEU A 121 -9.69 -16.95 -3.50
N SER A 122 -10.36 -15.93 -2.95
CA SER A 122 -9.81 -14.98 -1.98
C SER A 122 -9.26 -15.69 -0.75
N CYS A 123 -9.94 -16.73 -0.24
CA CYS A 123 -9.46 -17.50 0.91
C CYS A 123 -8.08 -18.12 0.65
N GLU A 124 -7.80 -18.57 -0.58
CA GLU A 124 -6.49 -19.09 -0.96
C GLU A 124 -5.43 -18.00 -1.18
N LEU A 125 -5.81 -16.72 -1.21
CA LEU A 125 -4.90 -15.59 -1.42
C LEU A 125 -4.21 -15.14 -0.15
N VAL A 126 -4.60 -15.64 1.03
CA VAL A 126 -3.90 -15.34 2.28
C VAL A 126 -2.41 -15.65 2.15
N GLY A 127 -1.57 -14.65 2.43
CA GLY A 127 -0.11 -14.79 2.32
C GLY A 127 0.44 -14.70 0.89
N LYS A 128 -0.42 -14.44 -0.12
CA LYS A 128 -0.03 -14.25 -1.51
C LYS A 128 -0.03 -12.77 -1.87
N TYR A 129 0.58 -12.46 -3.02
CA TYR A 129 0.54 -11.12 -3.62
C TYR A 129 -0.58 -11.04 -4.66
N VAL A 130 -1.28 -9.92 -4.68
CA VAL A 130 -2.26 -9.53 -5.70
C VAL A 130 -1.76 -8.29 -6.43
N ASP A 131 -2.16 -8.14 -7.69
CA ASP A 131 -1.86 -6.96 -8.49
C ASP A 131 -2.98 -5.93 -8.34
N ILE A 132 -2.61 -4.69 -8.06
CA ILE A 132 -3.52 -3.54 -8.02
C ILE A 132 -3.31 -2.74 -9.28
N TYR A 133 -4.40 -2.40 -9.96
CA TYR A 133 -4.45 -1.56 -11.14
C TYR A 133 -5.13 -0.25 -10.74
N GLU A 134 -4.40 0.85 -10.73
CA GLU A 134 -4.95 2.20 -10.50
C GLU A 134 -4.98 2.95 -11.83
N PHE A 135 -6.19 3.27 -12.28
CA PHE A 135 -6.48 3.93 -13.54
C PHE A 135 -6.46 5.46 -13.40
N ALA A 136 -6.40 6.18 -14.52
CA ALA A 136 -6.28 7.65 -14.54
C ALA A 136 -7.51 8.38 -13.97
N ASP A 137 -8.67 7.72 -13.94
CA ASP A 137 -9.92 8.18 -13.33
C ASP A 137 -10.00 7.86 -11.82
N ALA A 138 -8.90 7.41 -11.22
CA ALA A 138 -8.78 6.94 -9.84
C ALA A 138 -9.60 5.67 -9.52
N HIS A 139 -10.13 4.98 -10.54
CA HIS A 139 -10.67 3.64 -10.35
C HIS A 139 -9.53 2.68 -9.96
N VAL A 140 -9.83 1.76 -9.05
CA VAL A 140 -8.90 0.72 -8.62
C VAL A 140 -9.49 -0.63 -9.01
N ASP A 141 -8.66 -1.54 -9.49
CA ASP A 141 -9.05 -2.92 -9.77
C ASP A 141 -8.00 -3.86 -9.15
N VAL A 142 -8.47 -4.85 -8.41
CA VAL A 142 -7.59 -5.80 -7.71
C VAL A 142 -7.67 -7.12 -8.45
N ARG A 143 -6.55 -7.57 -9.00
CA ARG A 143 -6.48 -8.76 -9.84
C ARG A 143 -5.57 -9.82 -9.27
N TRP A 144 -5.94 -11.09 -9.47
CA TRP A 144 -5.06 -12.23 -9.28
C TRP A 144 -5.12 -13.14 -10.49
N LYS A 145 -3.96 -13.45 -11.09
CA LYS A 145 -3.85 -14.24 -12.34
C LYS A 145 -4.82 -13.76 -13.45
N ALA A 146 -4.92 -12.44 -13.63
CA ALA A 146 -5.83 -11.76 -14.56
C ALA A 146 -7.34 -11.83 -14.22
N CYS A 147 -7.74 -12.40 -13.10
CA CYS A 147 -9.12 -12.35 -12.62
C CYS A 147 -9.31 -11.17 -11.65
N SER A 148 -10.30 -10.32 -11.91
CA SER A 148 -10.71 -9.26 -10.96
C SER A 148 -11.37 -9.86 -9.73
N LEU A 149 -10.98 -9.35 -8.57
CA LEU A 149 -11.47 -9.78 -7.27
C LEU A 149 -12.43 -8.73 -6.71
N PRO A 150 -13.61 -9.12 -6.22
CA PRO A 150 -14.48 -8.20 -5.51
C PRO A 150 -13.85 -7.77 -4.18
N TYR A 151 -13.98 -6.49 -3.84
CA TYR A 151 -13.40 -5.93 -2.63
C TYR A 151 -14.23 -4.75 -2.11
N THR A 152 -14.04 -4.46 -0.83
CA THR A 152 -14.57 -3.27 -0.16
C THR A 152 -13.42 -2.38 0.31
N VAL A 153 -13.66 -1.07 0.32
CA VAL A 153 -12.67 -0.07 0.73
C VAL A 153 -13.09 0.51 2.06
N PHE A 154 -12.20 0.42 3.04
CA PHE A 154 -12.33 1.09 4.33
C PHE A 154 -11.35 2.26 4.38
N ASP A 155 -11.89 3.47 4.51
CA ASP A 155 -11.10 4.68 4.67
C ASP A 155 -10.61 4.81 6.11
N LYS A 156 -9.28 4.86 6.29
CA LYS A 156 -8.65 5.05 7.60
C LYS A 156 -8.73 6.50 8.06
N GLU A 157 -8.95 7.44 7.15
CA GLU A 157 -9.02 8.88 7.43
C GLU A 157 -10.45 9.34 7.70
N GLN A 158 -11.32 8.49 8.28
CA GLN A 158 -12.57 8.96 8.88
C GLN A 158 -12.24 9.99 9.97
N ARG A 159 -12.16 11.26 9.56
CA ARG A 159 -12.09 12.40 10.45
C ARG A 159 -13.40 12.38 11.20
N ILE A 160 -13.34 11.98 12.46
CA ILE A 160 -14.36 12.36 13.44
C ILE A 160 -14.38 13.89 13.37
N THR A 161 -15.38 14.46 12.71
CA THR A 161 -15.61 15.91 12.74
C THR A 161 -15.64 16.28 14.22
N HIS A 162 -14.70 17.10 14.68
CA HIS A 162 -14.76 17.63 16.03
C HIS A 162 -16.15 18.25 16.16
N THR A 163 -16.99 17.65 17.02
CA THR A 163 -18.30 18.21 17.36
C THR A 163 -18.09 19.65 17.79
N ALA A 164 -19.02 20.53 17.41
CA ALA A 164 -18.99 21.95 17.75
C ALA A 164 -18.54 22.12 19.22
N ILE A 165 -17.52 22.96 19.44
CA ILE A 165 -16.97 23.23 20.77
C ILE A 165 -18.14 23.62 21.66
N THR A 166 -18.52 22.71 22.57
CA THR A 166 -19.67 22.92 23.43
C THR A 166 -19.26 23.86 24.55
N GLU A 167 -20.04 24.91 24.79
CA GLU A 167 -19.80 25.82 25.91
C GLU A 167 -19.75 25.06 27.24
N ASN A 168 -18.88 25.49 28.15
CA ASN A 168 -18.63 24.79 29.43
C ASN A 168 -19.92 24.51 30.22
N LYS A 169 -20.91 25.41 30.13
CA LYS A 169 -22.23 25.26 30.79
C LYS A 169 -23.05 24.06 30.30
N ARG A 170 -22.82 23.58 29.08
CA ARG A 170 -23.53 22.43 28.48
C ARG A 170 -22.68 21.17 28.42
N LEU A 171 -21.42 21.21 28.89
CA LEU A 171 -20.54 20.03 28.93
C LEU A 171 -21.14 18.89 29.76
N GLY A 172 -21.79 19.19 30.89
CA GLY A 172 -22.39 18.17 31.74
C GLY A 172 -23.46 17.33 31.05
N GLU A 173 -24.38 17.98 30.32
CA GLU A 173 -25.45 17.31 29.55
C GLU A 173 -24.91 16.54 28.35
N VAL A 174 -23.93 17.10 27.64
CA VAL A 174 -23.32 16.41 26.49
C VAL A 174 -22.53 15.19 26.97
N LEU A 175 -21.80 15.27 28.08
CA LEU A 175 -21.07 14.14 28.65
C LEU A 175 -22.02 13.05 29.19
N SER A 176 -23.14 13.40 29.80
CA SER A 176 -24.13 12.40 30.24
C SER A 176 -24.82 11.71 29.07
N TRP A 177 -25.12 12.44 27.98
CA TRP A 177 -25.65 11.87 26.75
C TRP A 177 -24.64 10.94 26.05
N ILE A 178 -23.37 11.34 25.93
CA ILE A 178 -22.30 10.49 25.37
C ILE A 178 -22.13 9.22 26.22
N LYS A 179 -22.15 9.35 27.56
CA LYS A 179 -22.05 8.21 28.46
C LYS A 179 -23.22 7.24 28.30
N ALA A 180 -24.45 7.74 28.22
CA ALA A 180 -25.63 6.92 27.96
C ALA A 180 -25.52 6.17 26.62
N GLN A 181 -25.05 6.84 25.56
CA GLN A 181 -24.79 6.19 24.27
C GLN A 181 -23.67 5.14 24.33
N GLN A 182 -22.59 5.39 25.07
CA GLN A 182 -21.49 4.43 25.23
C GLN A 182 -21.92 3.20 26.04
N ASP A 183 -22.75 3.41 27.06
CA ASP A 183 -23.30 2.33 27.88
C ASP A 183 -24.34 1.49 27.11
N GLU A 184 -25.07 2.11 26.17
CA GLU A 184 -25.99 1.42 25.25
C GLU A 184 -25.24 0.71 24.11
N ALA A 185 -24.13 1.27 23.64
CA ALA A 185 -23.34 0.77 22.51
C ALA A 185 -22.33 -0.33 22.93
N ARG A 186 -22.88 -1.53 23.15
CA ARG A 186 -22.20 -2.85 23.19
C ARG A 186 -21.15 -3.03 24.30
N PRO A 187 -21.08 -4.24 24.90
CA PRO A 187 -20.01 -4.57 25.85
C PRO A 187 -18.65 -4.40 25.17
N ALA A 188 -17.71 -3.78 25.88
CA ALA A 188 -16.34 -3.58 25.40
C ALA A 188 -15.79 -4.89 24.78
N PRO A 189 -15.18 -4.83 23.58
CA PRO A 189 -14.64 -6.03 22.96
C PRO A 189 -13.60 -6.64 23.92
N LYS A 190 -13.76 -7.93 24.25
CA LYS A 190 -12.78 -8.65 25.06
C LYS A 190 -11.50 -8.81 24.23
N ILE A 191 -10.59 -7.85 24.36
CA ILE A 191 -9.26 -7.91 23.75
C ILE A 191 -8.49 -9.00 24.49
N LYS A 192 -8.35 -10.17 23.85
CA LYS A 192 -7.49 -11.24 24.36
C LYS A 192 -6.04 -10.80 24.19
N THR A 193 -5.25 -10.94 25.24
CA THR A 193 -3.78 -10.81 25.13
C THR A 193 -3.22 -11.90 24.22
N ASN A 194 -2.06 -11.68 23.60
CA ASN A 194 -1.42 -12.70 22.74
C ASN A 194 -1.28 -14.06 23.45
N SER A 195 -1.01 -14.06 24.75
CA SER A 195 -0.97 -15.27 25.59
C SER A 195 -2.32 -16.01 25.66
N GLU A 196 -3.43 -15.28 25.78
CA GLU A 196 -4.77 -15.87 25.83
C GLU A 196 -5.25 -16.33 24.46
N GLN A 197 -4.86 -15.63 23.39
CA GLN A 197 -5.18 -16.00 22.02
C GLN A 197 -4.46 -17.29 21.58
N ILE A 198 -3.24 -17.50 22.07
CA ILE A 198 -2.40 -18.69 21.79
C ILE A 198 -2.68 -19.84 22.79
N GLY A 199 -3.55 -19.64 23.78
CA GLY A 199 -3.87 -20.66 24.78
C GLY A 199 -2.70 -21.00 25.70
N TYR A 200 -1.82 -20.02 25.97
CA TYR A 200 -0.64 -20.20 26.81
C TYR A 200 -1.04 -20.56 28.25
N LYS A 201 -0.82 -21.83 28.63
CA LYS A 201 -0.86 -22.25 30.02
C LYS A 201 0.50 -21.96 30.66
N LYS A 202 0.52 -21.02 31.62
CA LYS A 202 1.69 -20.75 32.45
C LYS A 202 2.12 -22.04 33.14
N ARG A 203 3.15 -22.70 32.62
CA ARG A 203 3.80 -23.81 33.33
C ARG A 203 4.47 -23.18 34.53
N GLY A 204 4.21 -23.71 35.73
CA GLY A 204 4.88 -23.28 36.95
C GLY A 204 6.39 -23.19 36.71
N ARG A 205 7.03 -22.20 37.31
CA ARG A 205 8.48 -22.01 37.23
C ARG A 205 9.12 -23.35 37.58
N LYS A 206 9.77 -24.03 36.62
CA LYS A 206 10.61 -25.19 36.95
C LYS A 206 11.57 -24.73 38.04
N PRO A 207 11.78 -25.51 39.12
CA PRO A 207 12.73 -25.14 40.15
C PRO A 207 14.05 -24.79 39.44
N GLY A 208 14.59 -23.63 39.79
CA GLY A 208 15.82 -23.11 39.19
C GLY A 208 16.96 -24.13 39.32
N LYS A 209 18.08 -23.84 38.66
CA LYS A 209 19.30 -24.66 38.57
C LYS A 209 19.90 -24.97 39.97
N ARG A 210 19.23 -25.85 40.71
CA ARG A 210 19.52 -26.39 42.05
C ARG A 210 18.42 -27.37 42.48
N THR A 211 18.00 -28.26 41.59
CA THR A 211 17.52 -29.58 42.04
C THR A 211 18.75 -30.42 42.25
N ASP A 212 19.38 -30.25 43.43
CA ASP A 212 20.42 -31.16 43.91
C ASP A 212 19.82 -32.57 43.91
N PHE A 213 20.30 -33.43 43.02
CA PHE A 213 19.94 -34.85 42.93
C PHE A 213 20.06 -35.57 44.29
N MET A 214 20.88 -35.03 45.20
CA MET A 214 21.03 -35.47 46.60
C MET A 214 19.74 -35.40 47.43
N ASN A 215 18.79 -34.53 47.09
CA ASN A 215 17.53 -34.36 47.84
C ASN A 215 16.34 -35.08 47.19
N ASP A 216 16.56 -35.86 46.13
CA ASP A 216 15.51 -36.68 45.52
C ASP A 216 15.18 -37.87 46.44
N PRO A 217 13.91 -38.06 46.85
CA PRO A 217 13.51 -39.13 47.76
C PRO A 217 13.88 -40.54 47.25
N THR A 218 13.97 -40.73 45.94
CA THR A 218 14.39 -42.01 45.35
C THR A 218 15.88 -42.27 45.55
N VAL A 219 16.70 -41.22 45.47
CA VAL A 219 18.16 -41.26 45.64
C VAL A 219 18.54 -41.45 47.10
N ILE A 220 17.82 -40.79 48.01
CA ILE A 220 17.97 -40.96 49.46
C ILE A 220 17.68 -42.42 49.85
N ALA A 221 16.59 -42.99 49.36
CA ALA A 221 16.21 -44.37 49.65
C ALA A 221 17.24 -45.39 49.12
N HIS A 222 17.81 -45.14 47.94
CA HIS A 222 18.86 -45.99 47.38
C HIS A 222 20.14 -45.93 48.22
N ARG A 223 20.54 -44.74 48.68
CA ARG A 223 21.73 -44.54 49.52
C ARG A 223 21.58 -45.20 50.89
N GLN A 224 20.40 -45.11 51.52
CA GLN A 224 20.11 -45.79 52.78
C GLN A 224 20.18 -47.32 52.64
N ARG A 225 19.67 -47.88 51.52
CA ARG A 225 19.81 -49.32 51.24
C ARG A 225 21.25 -49.76 51.03
N ALA A 226 22.07 -48.93 50.38
CA ALA A 226 23.48 -49.23 50.18
C ALA A 226 24.26 -49.22 51.50
N LEU A 227 24.01 -48.23 52.37
CA LEU A 227 24.63 -48.13 53.70
C LEU A 227 24.21 -49.28 54.63
N ALA A 228 22.95 -49.71 54.56
CA ALA A 228 22.47 -50.86 55.33
C ALA A 228 23.14 -52.18 54.89
N ARG A 229 23.44 -52.34 53.60
CA ARG A 229 24.16 -53.51 53.07
C ARG A 229 25.63 -53.53 53.44
N SER A 230 26.28 -52.37 53.55
CA SER A 230 27.67 -52.29 54.01
C SER A 230 27.82 -52.50 55.52
N ALA A 231 26.77 -52.24 56.30
CA ALA A 231 26.77 -52.46 57.75
C ALA A 231 26.42 -53.90 58.16
N SER A 232 25.90 -54.72 57.24
CA SER A 232 25.54 -56.13 57.48
C SER A 232 26.54 -57.12 56.87
N GLY A 233 27.76 -56.66 56.59
CA GLY A 233 28.82 -57.42 55.91
C GLY A 233 30.16 -57.35 56.63
N GLU A 234 30.14 -57.45 57.95
CA GLU A 234 31.25 -57.90 58.81
C GLU A 234 30.78 -59.10 59.63
#